data_AF-A0A918S6W9-F1
#
_entry.id   AF-A0A918S6W9-F1
#
_cell.length_a   1.000
_cell.length_b   1.000
_cell.length_c   1.000
_cell.angle_alpha   90.00
_cell.angle_beta   90.00
_cell.angle_gamma   90.00
#
_symmetry.space_group_name_H-M   'P 1'
#
loop_
_entity.id
_entity.type
_entity.pdbx_description
1 polymer ?
#
loop_
_entity_poly.entity_id
_entity_poly.type
_entity_poly.pdbx_seq_one_letter_code
_entity_poly.pdbx_strand_id
1 'polypeptide(L)'
;MELKENYYLAKETLQFPVRYDKKGQTIWDANNMMICDIRGWGKIQFLRVPEKRQDEIGELIADLLNDFLVGKGKALEELFI
;
A
#
# COMPACT_ATOMS: atom_id res chain seq x y z
N MET A 1 -12.84 15.45 12.59
CA MET A 1 -12.75 14.28 13.50
C MET A 1 -12.78 12.95 12.74
N GLU A 2 -13.11 12.90 11.44
CA GLU A 2 -13.24 11.65 10.64
C GLU A 2 -11.93 10.98 10.19
N LEU A 3 -10.85 11.74 9.95
CA LEU A 3 -9.61 11.15 9.42
C LEU A 3 -9.02 10.09 10.36
N LYS A 4 -9.04 10.32 11.68
CA LYS A 4 -8.45 9.37 12.64
C LYS A 4 -9.21 8.04 12.71
N GLU A 5 -10.54 8.05 12.63
CA GLU A 5 -11.36 6.83 12.73
C GLU A 5 -11.18 5.89 11.53
N ASN A 6 -11.12 6.42 10.31
CA ASN A 6 -10.95 5.60 9.10
C ASN A 6 -9.59 4.86 9.05
N TYR A 7 -8.53 5.46 9.61
CA TYR A 7 -7.23 4.80 9.69
C TYR A 7 -7.19 3.67 10.73
N TYR A 8 -8.01 3.72 11.77
CA TYR A 8 -8.07 2.62 12.76
C TYR A 8 -8.61 1.34 12.15
N LEU A 9 -9.71 1.41 11.40
CA LEU A 9 -10.29 0.22 10.75
C LEU A 9 -9.33 -0.41 9.74
N ALA A 10 -8.66 0.41 8.92
CA ALA A 10 -7.64 -0.08 8.00
C ALA A 10 -6.49 -0.77 8.75
N LYS A 11 -6.01 -0.17 9.85
CA LYS A 11 -4.93 -0.76 10.66
C LYS A 11 -5.34 -2.08 11.32
N GLU A 12 -6.57 -2.20 11.82
CA GLU A 12 -7.10 -3.43 12.42
C GLU A 12 -7.28 -4.56 11.39
N THR A 13 -7.53 -4.21 10.12
CA THR A 13 -7.72 -5.19 9.05
C THR A 13 -6.41 -5.82 8.58
N LEU A 14 -5.28 -5.13 8.77
CA LEU A 14 -3.99 -5.53 8.20
C LEU A 14 -3.13 -6.28 9.23
N GLN A 15 -2.66 -7.47 8.87
CA GLN A 15 -1.58 -8.14 9.58
C GLN A 15 -0.23 -7.88 8.92
N PHE A 16 0.69 -7.24 9.66
CA PHE A 16 2.02 -6.90 9.17
C PHE A 16 3.06 -8.02 9.44
N PRO A 17 4.14 -8.11 8.63
CA PRO A 17 4.42 -7.28 7.45
C PRO A 17 3.52 -7.65 6.27
N VAL A 18 3.17 -6.65 5.47
CA VAL A 18 2.50 -6.86 4.18
C VAL A 18 3.55 -7.03 3.07
N ARG A 19 3.19 -7.73 1.99
CA ARG A 19 4.06 -7.94 0.83
C ARG A 19 3.31 -7.74 -0.47
N TYR A 20 3.99 -7.20 -1.48
CA TYR A 20 3.49 -7.18 -2.84
C TYR A 20 3.86 -8.49 -3.56
N ASP A 21 2.90 -9.12 -4.24
CA ASP A 21 3.11 -10.21 -5.17
C ASP A 21 3.04 -9.69 -6.62
N LYS A 22 4.18 -9.67 -7.30
CA LYS A 22 4.29 -9.24 -8.71
C LYS A 22 3.52 -10.15 -9.66
N LYS A 23 3.43 -11.45 -9.36
CA LYS A 23 2.79 -12.40 -10.26
C LYS A 23 1.28 -12.21 -10.27
N GLY A 24 0.68 -12.08 -9.08
CA GLY A 24 -0.75 -11.80 -8.91
C GLY A 24 -1.11 -10.32 -9.04
N GLN A 25 -0.13 -9.41 -8.94
CA GLN A 25 -0.31 -7.97 -8.81
C GLN A 25 -1.19 -7.61 -7.61
N THR A 26 -0.92 -8.24 -6.48
CA THR A 26 -1.76 -8.19 -5.26
C THR A 26 -0.93 -7.89 -4.02
N ILE A 27 -1.52 -7.26 -3.02
CA ILE A 27 -0.90 -7.10 -1.70
C ILE A 27 -1.47 -8.16 -0.76
N TRP A 28 -0.60 -8.80 0.02
CA TRP A 28 -0.92 -9.85 0.97
C TRP A 28 -0.42 -9.49 2.36
N ASP A 29 -1.16 -9.91 3.38
CA ASP A 29 -0.78 -9.74 4.79
C ASP A 29 0.10 -10.91 5.28
N ALA A 30 0.60 -10.83 6.51
CA ALA A 30 1.48 -11.88 7.06
C ALA A 30 0.76 -13.21 7.33
N ASN A 31 -0.57 -13.23 7.37
CA ASN A 31 -1.38 -14.43 7.50
C ASN A 31 -1.68 -15.09 6.15
N ASN A 32 -1.09 -14.59 5.05
CA ASN A 32 -1.40 -14.99 3.68
C ASN A 32 -2.87 -14.76 3.30
N MET A 33 -3.46 -13.70 3.80
CA MET A 33 -4.74 -13.17 3.32
C MET A 33 -4.46 -12.06 2.29
N MET A 34 -5.16 -12.13 1.16
CA MET A 34 -5.07 -11.07 0.15
C MET A 34 -5.80 -9.82 0.65
N ILE A 35 -5.12 -8.67 0.62
CA ILE A 35 -5.65 -7.37 1.03
C ILE A 35 -6.33 -6.69 -0.16
N CYS A 36 -5.63 -6.56 -1.29
CA CYS A 36 -6.16 -5.91 -2.49
C CYS A 36 -5.37 -6.27 -3.76
N ASP A 37 -6.02 -6.05 -4.91
CA ASP A 37 -5.38 -6.00 -6.22
C ASP A 37 -4.83 -4.60 -6.52
N ILE A 38 -3.65 -4.54 -7.13
CA ILE A 38 -3.08 -3.33 -7.71
C ILE A 38 -3.32 -3.36 -9.22
N ARG A 39 -4.16 -2.45 -9.72
CA ARG A 39 -4.53 -2.36 -11.14
C ARG A 39 -4.37 -0.92 -11.62
N GLY A 40 -3.53 -0.70 -12.64
CA GLY A 40 -3.27 0.63 -13.19
C GLY A 40 -3.83 0.82 -14.59
N TRP A 41 -5.11 1.13 -14.69
CA TRP A 41 -5.83 1.35 -15.96
C TRP A 41 -6.04 2.84 -16.28
N GLY A 42 -5.40 3.72 -15.52
CA GLY A 42 -5.50 5.18 -15.66
C GLY A 42 -4.24 5.76 -16.29
N LYS A 43 -3.51 6.57 -15.53
CA LYS A 43 -2.31 7.28 -15.98
C LYS A 43 -1.21 6.38 -16.54
N ILE A 44 -0.97 5.23 -15.92
CA ILE A 44 0.20 4.41 -16.26
C ILE A 44 0.08 3.71 -17.61
N GLN A 45 -1.15 3.44 -18.08
CA GLN A 45 -1.38 2.73 -19.35
C GLN A 45 -0.81 3.47 -20.57
N PHE A 46 -0.63 4.80 -20.46
CA PHE A 46 -0.09 5.64 -21.53
C PHE A 46 1.45 5.78 -21.46
N LEU A 47 2.11 5.10 -20.52
CA LEU A 47 3.56 5.15 -20.35
C LEU A 47 4.25 4.02 -21.13
N ARG A 48 5.55 4.16 -21.36
CA ARG A 48 6.35 3.22 -22.18
C ARG A 48 6.37 1.78 -21.66
N VAL A 49 6.28 1.59 -20.34
CA VAL A 49 6.36 0.27 -19.68
C VAL A 49 5.34 0.22 -18.54
N PRO A 50 4.04 0.14 -18.84
CA PRO A 50 2.98 0.31 -17.85
C PRO A 50 3.01 -0.75 -16.75
N GLU A 51 3.34 -2.00 -17.08
CA GLU A 51 3.42 -3.11 -16.13
C GLU A 51 4.51 -2.87 -15.09
N LYS A 52 5.70 -2.42 -15.53
CA LYS A 52 6.79 -2.07 -14.62
C LYS A 52 6.39 -0.94 -13.66
N ARG A 53 5.62 0.05 -14.14
CA ARG A 53 5.12 1.14 -13.29
C ARG A 53 4.09 0.63 -12.29
N GLN A 54 3.24 -0.30 -12.69
CA GLN A 54 2.29 -0.93 -11.78
C GLN A 54 3.02 -1.69 -10.66
N ASP A 55 4.04 -2.47 -11.00
CA ASP A 55 4.85 -3.19 -10.03
C ASP A 55 5.59 -2.25 -9.07
N GLU A 56 6.21 -1.18 -9.59
CA GLU A 56 6.89 -0.16 -8.78
C GLU A 56 5.94 0.53 -7.80
N ILE A 57 4.68 0.78 -8.22
CA ILE A 57 3.65 1.34 -7.34
C ILE A 57 3.21 0.33 -6.26
N GLY A 58 3.04 -0.94 -6.64
CA GLY A 58 2.67 -2.00 -5.70
C GLY A 58 3.71 -2.18 -4.59
N GLU A 59 4.99 -2.21 -4.95
CA GLU A 59 6.11 -2.26 -4.00
C GLU A 59 6.11 -1.03 -3.08
N LEU A 60 5.97 0.19 -3.65
CA LEU A 60 5.94 1.43 -2.87
C LEU A 60 4.80 1.42 -1.83
N ILE A 61 3.61 0.96 -2.21
CA ILE A 61 2.47 0.88 -1.27
C ILE A 61 2.76 -0.10 -0.14
N ALA A 62 3.30 -1.29 -0.45
CA ALA A 62 3.64 -2.28 0.57
C ALA A 62 4.71 -1.75 1.55
N ASP A 63 5.74 -1.08 1.02
CA ASP A 63 6.79 -0.46 1.83
C ASP A 63 6.23 0.63 2.76
N LEU A 64 5.40 1.53 2.23
CA LEU A 64 4.78 2.60 3.03
C LEU A 64 3.87 2.05 4.14
N LEU A 65 3.10 1.00 3.86
CA LEU A 65 2.28 0.32 4.86
C LEU A 65 3.14 -0.29 5.97
N ASN A 66 4.23 -0.96 5.62
CA ASN A 66 5.15 -1.53 6.60
C ASN A 66 5.86 -0.45 7.43
N ASP A 67 6.31 0.64 6.80
CA ASP A 67 6.96 1.77 7.49
C ASP A 67 6.00 2.48 8.47
N PHE A 68 4.70 2.53 8.16
CA PHE A 68 3.68 3.07 9.05
C PHE A 68 3.60 2.29 10.39
N LEU A 69 3.79 0.97 10.37
CA LEU A 69 3.76 0.14 11.57
C LEU A 69 4.99 0.35 12.48
N VAL A 70 6.17 0.53 11.89
CA VAL A 70 7.46 0.53 12.60
C VAL A 70 7.68 1.80 13.43
N GLY A 71 6.78 2.79 13.36
CA GLY A 71 6.93 4.01 14.16
C GLY A 71 8.02 4.96 13.62
N LYS A 72 8.33 4.88 12.32
CA LYS A 72 8.90 6.03 11.59
C LYS A 72 7.86 7.12 11.29
N GLY A 73 6.68 7.03 11.92
CA GLY A 73 5.56 7.97 11.86
C GLY A 73 5.81 9.34 12.51
N LYS A 74 7.03 9.88 12.47
CA LYS A 74 7.27 11.31 12.72
C LYS A 74 6.89 12.19 11.52
N ALA A 75 6.70 11.63 10.32
CA ALA A 75 6.50 12.40 9.10
C ALA A 75 5.02 12.52 8.65
N LEU A 76 4.08 11.78 9.23
CA LEU A 76 2.68 11.84 8.77
C LEU A 76 1.92 13.06 9.29
N GLU A 77 2.29 13.64 10.44
CA GLU A 77 1.72 14.91 10.88
C GLU A 77 2.16 16.08 9.95
N GLU A 78 3.33 15.98 9.31
CA GLU A 78 3.83 17.00 8.37
C GLU A 78 3.27 16.87 6.94
N LEU A 79 2.74 15.69 6.58
CA LEU A 79 2.14 15.43 5.26
C LEU A 79 0.72 15.98 5.09
N PHE A 80 0.09 16.42 6.19
CA PHE A 80 -1.30 16.91 6.22
C PHE A 80 -1.45 18.31 6.83
N ILE A 81 -0.37 19.09 6.93
CA ILE A 81 -0.40 20.54 7.21
C ILE A 81 -0.30 21.32 5.90
#